data_AF-A0A2T0G0Z3-F1
#
_entry.id   AF-A0A2T0G0Z3-F1
#
_cell.length_a   1.000
_cell.length_b   1.000
_cell.length_c   1.000
_cell.angle_alpha   90.00
_cell.angle_beta   90.00
_cell.angle_gamma   90.00
#
_symmetry.space_group_name_H-M   'P 1'
#
loop_
_entity.id
_entity.type
_entity.pdbx_description
1 polymer ?
#
loop_
_entity_poly.entity_id
_entity_poly.type
_entity_poly.pdbx_seq_one_letter_code
_entity_poly.pdbx_strand_id
1 'polypeptide(L)' 'MDNVEMILMSNYYHIYPNGNQTRNENFISLPRKGAIHELEEDFNLLLEVDSDLASAYQETIVMLKEMTNAEYETLKDTLV' A
#
# COMPACT_ATOMS: atom_id res chain seq x y z
N MET A 1 6.70 8.44 -8.31
CA MET A 1 6.86 8.24 -6.85
C MET A 1 5.55 8.54 -6.14
N ASP A 2 4.87 9.63 -6.50
CA ASP A 2 3.58 10.05 -5.91
C ASP A 2 2.52 8.95 -5.80
N ASN A 3 2.39 8.07 -6.81
CA ASN A 3 1.42 6.97 -6.76
C ASN A 3 1.74 5.92 -5.67
N VAL A 4 3.00 5.56 -5.45
CA VAL A 4 3.39 4.49 -4.51
C VAL A 4 3.16 4.94 -3.07
N GLU A 5 3.61 6.15 -2.73
CA GLU A 5 3.38 6.72 -1.40
C GLU A 5 1.88 6.88 -1.15
N MET A 6 1.11 7.30 -2.16
CA MET A 6 -0.34 7.42 -2.05
C MET A 6 -1.02 6.05 -1.79
N ILE A 7 -0.65 5.00 -2.53
CA ILE A 7 -1.20 3.64 -2.32
C ILE A 7 -0.82 3.13 -0.92
N LEU A 8 0.43 3.30 -0.50
CA LEU A 8 0.86 2.87 0.82
C LEU A 8 0.15 3.66 1.93
N MET A 9 0.02 4.97 1.79
CA MET A 9 -0.72 5.80 2.73
C MET A 9 -2.21 5.41 2.81
N SER A 10 -2.86 5.12 1.68
CA SER A 10 -4.26 4.66 1.70
C SER A 10 -4.43 3.30 2.35
N ASN A 11 -3.37 2.48 2.39
CA ASN A 11 -3.36 1.20 3.09
C ASN A 11 -2.97 1.34 4.57
N TYR A 12 -2.11 2.30 4.92
CA TYR A 12 -1.75 2.62 6.31
C TYR A 12 -2.84 3.37 7.06
N TYR A 13 -3.75 4.06 6.36
CA TYR A 13 -4.81 4.84 6.97
C TYR A 13 -6.16 4.56 6.33
N HIS A 14 -7.15 4.21 7.15
CA HIS A 14 -8.55 4.24 6.73
C HIS A 14 -9.06 5.67 6.79
N ILE A 15 -9.42 6.22 5.63
CA ILE A 15 -10.02 7.55 5.51
C ILE A 15 -11.54 7.39 5.46
N TYR A 16 -12.23 7.98 6.44
CA TYR A 16 -13.69 7.95 6.51
C TYR A 16 -14.31 9.14 5.74
N PRO A 17 -15.57 9.02 5.28
CA PRO A 17 -16.24 10.10 4.55
C PRO A 17 -16.37 11.44 5.29
N ASN A 18 -16.23 11.43 6.62
CA ASN A 18 -16.23 12.64 7.46
C ASN A 18 -14.84 13.30 7.57
N GLY A 19 -13.85 12.80 6.85
CA GLY A 19 -12.47 13.30 6.86
C GLY A 19 -11.63 12.79 8.04
N ASN A 20 -12.20 11.99 8.94
CA ASN A 20 -11.39 11.34 9.98
C ASN A 20 -10.52 10.25 9.34
N GLN A 21 -9.33 10.07 9.90
CA GLN A 21 -8.45 8.97 9.53
C GLN A 21 -8.10 8.14 10.76
N THR A 22 -8.02 6.82 10.59
CA THR A 22 -7.51 5.90 11.61
C THR A 22 -6.43 5.04 11.00
N ARG A 23 -5.38 4.76 11.78
CA ARG A 23 -4.30 3.87 11.37
C ARG A 23 -4.83 2.45 11.18
N ASN A 24 -4.45 1.84 10.06
CA ASN A 24 -4.63 0.43 9.78
C ASN A 24 -3.46 -0.34 10.40
N GLU A 25 -3.54 -0.58 11.71
CA GLU A 25 -2.47 -1.26 12.45
C GLU A 25 -2.18 -2.67 11.90
N ASN A 26 -3.17 -3.32 11.29
CA ASN A 26 -2.98 -4.62 10.64
C ASN A 26 -1.95 -4.50 9.51
N PHE A 27 -2.19 -3.59 8.55
CA PHE A 27 -1.28 -3.40 7.42
C PHE A 27 0.08 -2.83 7.86
N ILE A 28 0.11 -1.88 8.79
CA ILE A 28 1.34 -1.29 9.34
C ILE A 28 2.25 -2.36 9.96
N SER A 29 1.66 -3.36 10.62
CA SER A 29 2.41 -4.45 11.27
C SER A 29 3.01 -5.45 10.28
N LEU A 30 2.59 -5.41 9.01
CA LEU A 30 3.04 -6.38 8.02
C LEU A 30 4.50 -6.16 7.66
N PRO A 31 5.30 -7.25 7.60
CA PRO A 31 6.59 -7.19 6.94
C PRO A 31 6.38 -6.98 5.43
N ARG A 32 7.41 -6.51 4.73
CA ARG A 32 7.39 -6.26 3.27
C ARG A 32 6.62 -7.30 2.44
N LYS A 33 6.87 -8.59 2.69
CA LYS A 33 6.19 -9.69 1.96
C LYS A 33 4.69 -9.80 2.27
N GLY A 34 4.29 -9.50 3.51
CA GLY A 34 2.88 -9.46 3.90
C GLY A 34 2.17 -8.29 3.26
N ALA A 35 2.79 -7.11 3.26
CA ALA A 35 2.24 -5.93 2.59
C ALA A 35 2.07 -6.15 1.08
N ILE A 36 3.06 -6.76 0.42
CA ILE A 36 2.96 -7.16 -1.00
C ILE A 36 1.77 -8.10 -1.22
N HIS A 37 1.57 -9.09 -0.33
CA HIS A 37 0.49 -10.05 -0.48
C HIS A 37 -0.90 -9.41 -0.41
N GLU A 38 -1.15 -8.55 0.58
CA GLU A 38 -2.41 -7.81 0.69
C GLU A 38 -2.64 -6.91 -0.53
N LEU A 39 -1.60 -6.20 -0.99
CA LEU A 39 -1.70 -5.37 -2.19
C LEU A 39 -1.99 -6.20 -3.45
N GLU A 40 -1.49 -7.43 -3.54
CA GLU A 40 -1.82 -8.35 -4.64
C GLU A 40 -3.28 -8.81 -4.59
N GLU A 41 -3.85 -9.02 -3.40
CA GLU A 41 -5.28 -9.31 -3.25
C GLU A 41 -6.15 -8.13 -3.69
N ASP A 42 -5.83 -6.92 -3.22
CA ASP A 42 -6.49 -5.68 -3.64
C ASP A 42 -6.37 -5.45 -5.14
N PHE A 43 -5.18 -5.64 -5.71
CA PHE A 43 -4.93 -5.51 -7.14
C PHE A 43 -5.88 -6.42 -7.95
N ASN A 44 -6.04 -7.68 -7.54
CA ASN A 44 -6.92 -8.61 -8.23
C ASN A 44 -8.40 -8.19 -8.17
N LEU A 45 -8.84 -7.62 -7.04
CA LEU A 45 -10.19 -7.06 -6.91
C LEU A 45 -10.37 -5.81 -7.79
N LEU A 46 -9.35 -4.97 -7.87
CA LEU A 46 -9.38 -3.72 -8.63
C LEU A 46 -9.35 -3.93 -10.14
N LEU A 47 -8.76 -5.01 -10.64
CA LEU A 47 -8.74 -5.33 -12.08
C LEU A 47 -10.13 -5.34 -12.72
N GLU A 48 -11.17 -5.69 -11.95
CA GLU A 48 -12.55 -5.76 -12.44
C GLU A 48 -13.35 -4.47 -12.20
N VAL A 49 -12.82 -3.53 -11.40
CA VAL A 49 -13.56 -2.37 -10.90
C VAL A 49 -12.95 -1.05 -11.37
N ASP A 50 -11.63 -0.92 -11.26
CA ASP A 50 -10.88 0.30 -11.57
C ASP A 50 -9.47 -0.08 -12.07
N SER A 51 -9.31 -0.15 -13.39
CA SER A 51 -8.05 -0.54 -14.04
C SER A 51 -6.92 0.47 -13.84
N ASP A 52 -7.26 1.74 -13.64
CA ASP A 52 -6.26 2.80 -13.45
C ASP A 52 -5.67 2.68 -12.04
N LEU A 53 -6.54 2.47 -11.04
CA LEU A 53 -6.10 2.20 -9.68
C LEU A 53 -5.37 0.86 -9.56
N ALA A 54 -5.82 -0.18 -10.26
CA ALA A 54 -5.11 -1.46 -10.34
C ALA A 54 -3.69 -1.28 -10.87
N SER A 55 -3.49 -0.43 -11.88
CA SER A 55 -2.17 -0.15 -12.44
C SER A 55 -1.24 0.52 -11.41
N ALA A 56 -1.76 1.46 -10.61
CA ALA A 56 -1.00 2.09 -9.52
C ALA A 56 -0.61 1.08 -8.41
N TYR A 57 -1.49 0.14 -8.08
CA TYR A 57 -1.19 -0.98 -7.18
C TYR A 57 -0.09 -1.89 -7.77
N GLN A 58 -0.15 -2.20 -9.06
CA GLN A 58 0.86 -3.02 -9.73
C GLN A 58 2.25 -2.36 -9.67
N GLU A 59 2.35 -1.06 -9.96
CA GLU A 59 3.60 -0.29 -9.84
C GLU A 59 4.16 -0.33 -8.42
N THR A 60 3.28 -0.15 -7.41
CA THR A 60 3.63 -0.23 -5.99
C THR A 60 4.19 -1.61 -5.63
N ILE A 61 3.52 -2.69 -6.05
CA ILE A 61 3.94 -4.07 -5.80
C ILE A 61 5.32 -4.34 -6.41
N VAL A 62 5.56 -3.91 -7.65
CA VAL A 62 6.85 -4.08 -8.33
C VAL A 62 7.96 -3.36 -7.55
N MET A 63 7.74 -2.11 -7.16
CA MET A 63 8.71 -1.35 -6.39
C MET A 63 9.03 -2.02 -5.05
N LEU A 64 8.00 -2.47 -4.32
CA LEU A 64 8.20 -3.20 -3.05
C LEU A 64 8.94 -4.52 -3.23
N LYS A 65 8.78 -5.22 -4.36
CA LYS A 65 9.51 -6.46 -4.66
C LYS A 65 11.00 -6.20 -4.87
N GLU A 66 11.36 -5.05 -5.44
CA GLU A 66 12.75 -4.62 -5.67
C GLU A 66 13.45 -4.12 -4.40
N MET A 67 12.69 -3.64 -3.41
CA MET A 67 13.24 -3.19 -2.12
C MET A 67 13.77 -4.34 -1.26
N THR A 68 14.77 -4.04 -0.44
CA THR A 68 15.13 -4.84 0.73
C THR A 68 14.12 -4.63 1.85
N ASN A 69 14.13 -5.52 2.85
CA ASN A 69 13.29 -5.34 4.03
C ASN A 69 13.67 -4.06 4.81
N ALA A 70 14.96 -3.69 4.85
CA ALA A 70 15.41 -2.49 5.55
C ALA A 70 14.93 -1.19 4.87
N GLU A 71 14.96 -1.15 3.54
CA GLU A 71 14.42 -0.02 2.76
C GLU A 71 12.91 0.11 2.94
N TYR A 72 12.18 -1.01 2.96
CA TYR A 72 10.75 -1.00 3.25
C TYR A 72 10.44 -0.45 4.64
N GLU A 73 11.14 -0.89 5.68
CA GLU A 73 10.93 -0.36 7.04
C GLU A 73 11.26 1.13 7.11
N THR A 74 12.33 1.56 6.44
CA THR A 74 12.69 3.00 6.36
C THR A 74 11.60 3.80 5.67
N LEU A 75 11.06 3.32 4.55
CA LEU A 75 9.94 3.97 3.84
C LEU A 75 8.70 4.04 4.73
N LYS A 76 8.35 2.93 5.38
CA LYS A 76 7.21 2.86 6.30
C LYS A 76 7.33 3.90 7.41
N ASP A 77 8.50 4.03 8.03
CA ASP A 77 8.76 5.03 9.09
C ASP A 77 8.61 6.48 8.61
N THR A 78 8.70 6.75 7.31
CA THR A 78 8.44 8.10 6.76
C THR A 78 6.96 8.38 6.49
N LEU A 79 6.13 7.34 6.39
CA LEU A 79 4.72 7.43 6.00
C LEU A 79 3.74 7.24 7.18
N VAL A 80 4.21 6.71 8.31
CA VAL A 80 3.40 6.15 9.42
C VAL A 80 3.71 6.81 10.76
#